data_AF-A0A386B1B2-F1
#
_entry.id   AF-A0A386B1B2-F1
#
_cell.length_a   1.000
_cell.length_b   1.000
_cell.length_c   1.000
_cell.angle_alpha   90.00
_cell.angle_beta   90.00
_cell.angle_gamma   90.00
#
_symmetry.space_group_name_H-M   'P 1'
#
loop_
_entity.id
_entity.type
_entity.pdbx_description
1 polymer ?
#
loop_
_entity_poly.entity_id
_entity_poly.type
_entity_poly.pdbx_seq_one_letter_code
_entity_poly.pdbx_strand_id
1 'polypeptide(L)'
;MQKDIRRYSISGARRLSNFWWTSILFLGSSGFLLTGLACYFQKSLLILGLRPSGLESQASLAASALPLQFFPQGLVMIFYGFLGFFLSLYLGLTLFWGLGSGFNEFNKREAYVRIFRWGFPGQTRRINFYYPWEDILGIRVEFQKGFVPLRNSQYTLFLQIRGNVKRTKGDLDGYPKTYQIPLTHIGEPLTFEEMEKQASALAKFLQVSLNMQHPESY
;
A
#
# COMPACT_ATOMS: atom_id res chain seq x y z
N MET A 1 16.99 3.26 30.07
CA MET A 1 17.59 2.41 29.02
C MET A 1 16.78 2.27 27.72
N GLN A 2 15.50 2.69 27.64
CA GLN A 2 14.66 2.49 26.44
C GLN A 2 14.60 3.71 25.48
N LYS A 3 15.38 4.78 25.77
CA LYS A 3 15.29 6.07 25.06
C LYS A 3 16.17 6.18 23.80
N ASP A 4 17.06 5.21 23.56
CA ASP A 4 18.12 5.35 22.56
C ASP A 4 17.83 4.63 21.22
N ILE A 5 16.81 3.79 21.17
CA ILE A 5 16.41 3.05 19.97
C ILE A 5 14.95 3.36 19.67
N ARG A 6 14.67 3.92 18.49
CA ARG A 6 13.31 4.16 18.00
C ARG A 6 13.04 3.27 16.80
N ARG A 7 11.93 2.54 16.82
CA ARG A 7 11.50 1.68 15.72
C ARG A 7 10.08 2.05 15.28
N TYR A 8 9.93 2.32 13.99
CA TYR A 8 8.66 2.59 13.34
C TYR A 8 8.35 1.43 12.41
N SER A 9 7.33 0.63 12.70
CA SER A 9 6.88 -0.44 11.81
C SER A 9 6.07 0.13 10.65
N ILE A 10 6.15 -0.50 9.49
CA ILE A 10 5.40 -0.13 8.28
C ILE A 10 4.64 -1.35 7.82
N SER A 11 3.30 -1.25 7.79
CA SER A 11 2.42 -2.36 7.43
C SER A 11 2.48 -2.74 5.95
N GLY A 12 2.92 -1.81 5.08
CA GLY A 12 3.00 -2.05 3.63
C GLY A 12 1.65 -2.46 3.04
N ALA A 13 1.63 -3.56 2.30
CA ALA A 13 0.43 -4.13 1.71
C ALA A 13 -0.58 -4.66 2.74
N ARG A 14 -0.17 -5.06 3.95
CA ARG A 14 -1.03 -5.71 4.96
C ARG A 14 -1.91 -4.71 5.73
N ARG A 15 -2.68 -3.93 5.00
CA ARG A 15 -3.69 -3.02 5.56
C ARG A 15 -5.06 -3.67 5.56
N LEU A 16 -5.86 -3.30 6.56
CA LEU A 16 -7.24 -3.74 6.65
C LEU A 16 -8.04 -3.37 5.40
N SER A 17 -7.84 -2.15 4.86
CA SER A 17 -8.46 -1.72 3.60
C SER A 17 -8.10 -2.62 2.42
N ASN A 18 -6.82 -3.00 2.29
CA ASN A 18 -6.39 -3.89 1.22
C ASN A 18 -6.98 -5.30 1.38
N PHE A 19 -7.08 -5.79 2.62
CA PHE A 19 -7.73 -7.07 2.91
C PHE A 19 -9.22 -7.06 2.56
N TRP A 20 -9.92 -5.97 2.92
CA TRP A 20 -11.32 -5.75 2.60
C TRP A 20 -11.57 -5.75 1.08
N TRP A 21 -10.83 -4.92 0.33
CA TRP A 21 -10.97 -4.84 -1.13
C TRP A 21 -10.61 -6.14 -1.84
N THR A 22 -9.56 -6.83 -1.39
CA THR A 22 -9.19 -8.14 -1.94
C THR A 22 -10.30 -9.17 -1.71
N SER A 23 -10.93 -9.14 -0.52
CA SER A 23 -12.02 -10.06 -0.19
C SER A 23 -13.28 -9.80 -1.03
N ILE A 24 -13.68 -8.53 -1.18
CA ILE A 24 -14.81 -8.14 -2.05
C ILE A 24 -14.55 -8.59 -3.49
N LEU A 25 -13.35 -8.34 -4.01
CA LEU A 25 -13.01 -8.69 -5.39
C LEU A 25 -13.02 -10.22 -5.59
N PHE A 26 -12.48 -10.98 -4.62
CA PHE A 26 -12.48 -12.45 -4.66
C PHE A 26 -13.90 -13.03 -4.62
N LEU A 27 -14.75 -12.55 -3.70
CA LEU A 27 -16.14 -13.02 -3.59
C LEU A 27 -16.95 -12.64 -4.82
N GLY A 28 -16.83 -11.40 -5.31
CA GLY A 28 -17.51 -10.93 -6.50
C GLY A 28 -17.11 -11.73 -7.74
N SER A 29 -15.82 -11.89 -7.99
CA SER A 29 -15.31 -12.65 -9.14
C SER A 29 -15.68 -14.14 -9.09
N SER A 30 -15.62 -14.76 -7.92
CA SER A 30 -16.08 -16.14 -7.72
C SER A 30 -17.59 -16.26 -8.01
N GLY A 31 -18.39 -15.29 -7.58
CA GLY A 31 -19.82 -15.22 -7.89
C GLY A 31 -20.10 -15.13 -9.41
N PHE A 32 -19.35 -14.29 -10.13
CA PHE A 32 -19.44 -14.19 -11.59
C PHE A 32 -19.06 -15.50 -12.30
N LEU A 33 -17.97 -16.17 -11.87
CA LEU A 33 -17.55 -17.46 -12.40
C LEU A 33 -18.61 -18.55 -12.17
N LEU A 34 -19.12 -18.66 -10.94
CA LEU A 34 -20.16 -19.63 -10.60
C LEU A 34 -21.45 -19.40 -11.40
N THR A 35 -21.84 -18.14 -11.56
CA THR A 35 -23.04 -17.79 -12.34
C THR A 35 -22.87 -18.11 -13.82
N GLY A 36 -21.73 -17.76 -14.40
CA GLY A 36 -21.42 -18.08 -15.80
C GLY A 36 -21.32 -19.58 -16.06
N LEU A 37 -20.71 -20.35 -15.16
CA LEU A 37 -20.62 -21.81 -15.28
C LEU A 37 -21.99 -22.48 -15.13
N ALA A 38 -22.83 -22.05 -14.19
CA ALA A 38 -24.16 -22.61 -14.03
C ALA A 38 -25.06 -22.34 -15.24
N CYS A 39 -24.91 -21.16 -15.86
CA CYS A 39 -25.54 -20.81 -17.12
C CYS A 39 -25.06 -21.71 -18.29
N TYR A 40 -23.76 -22.07 -18.33
CA TYR A 40 -23.23 -23.04 -19.30
C TYR A 40 -23.85 -24.44 -19.12
N PHE A 41 -23.95 -24.92 -17.88
CA PHE A 41 -24.51 -26.25 -17.57
C PHE A 41 -26.04 -26.33 -17.62
N GLN A 42 -26.75 -25.26 -17.99
CA GLN A 42 -28.22 -25.17 -18.00
C GLN A 42 -28.86 -25.56 -16.64
N LYS A 43 -28.10 -25.43 -15.54
CA LYS A 43 -28.62 -25.69 -14.19
C LYS A 43 -29.19 -24.38 -13.65
N SER A 44 -30.47 -24.39 -13.29
CA SER A 44 -31.09 -23.27 -12.58
C SER A 44 -30.26 -22.93 -11.34
N LEU A 45 -29.83 -21.67 -11.25
CA LEU A 45 -28.82 -21.19 -10.31
C LEU A 45 -29.37 -21.19 -8.88
N LEU A 46 -29.18 -22.32 -8.19
CA LEU A 46 -29.39 -22.45 -6.74
C LEU A 46 -28.02 -22.55 -6.06
N ILE A 47 -27.09 -21.63 -6.37
CA ILE A 47 -25.67 -21.77 -5.97
C ILE A 47 -25.23 -20.73 -4.93
N LEU A 48 -26.04 -19.70 -4.65
CA LEU A 48 -25.84 -18.84 -3.48
C LEU A 48 -27.10 -18.90 -2.61
N GLY A 49 -27.15 -19.89 -1.72
CA GLY A 49 -28.32 -20.30 -0.93
C GLY A 49 -28.86 -19.27 0.08
N LEU A 50 -29.07 -18.01 -0.31
CA LEU A 50 -29.97 -17.08 0.35
C LEU A 50 -31.40 -17.35 -0.14
N ARG A 51 -31.95 -18.50 0.25
CA ARG A 51 -33.41 -18.67 0.30
C ARG A 51 -33.83 -18.19 1.68
N PRO A 52 -34.29 -16.93 1.89
CA PRO A 52 -35.03 -16.64 3.10
C PRO A 52 -36.31 -17.46 3.00
N SER A 53 -36.42 -18.50 3.81
CA SER A 53 -37.55 -19.43 3.88
C SER A 53 -38.81 -18.76 4.47
N GLY A 54 -39.09 -17.51 4.09
CA GLY A 54 -40.20 -16.72 4.61
C GLY A 54 -40.41 -15.34 3.98
N LEU A 55 -39.74 -14.98 2.88
CA LEU A 55 -40.00 -13.70 2.19
C LEU A 55 -40.32 -13.91 0.70
N GLU A 56 -41.41 -14.64 0.47
CA GLU A 56 -42.12 -14.63 -0.81
C GLU A 56 -42.70 -13.22 -1.03
N SER A 57 -42.01 -12.35 -1.77
CA SER A 57 -42.66 -11.32 -2.62
C SER A 57 -41.71 -10.28 -3.24
N GLN A 58 -40.45 -10.13 -2.80
CA GLN A 58 -39.60 -9.04 -3.36
C GLN A 58 -38.21 -9.44 -3.89
N ALA A 59 -37.67 -10.60 -3.48
CA ALA A 59 -36.48 -11.19 -4.13
C ALA A 59 -36.81 -11.91 -5.47
N SER A 60 -38.09 -11.96 -5.81
CA SER A 60 -38.62 -12.44 -7.09
C SER A 60 -38.32 -11.51 -8.26
N LEU A 61 -37.82 -10.29 -8.06
CA LEU A 61 -37.44 -9.41 -9.18
C LEU A 61 -36.04 -9.70 -9.75
N ALA A 62 -35.15 -10.33 -8.97
CA ALA A 62 -33.86 -10.81 -9.49
C ALA A 62 -33.93 -12.28 -9.95
N ALA A 63 -34.83 -13.07 -9.36
CA ALA A 63 -35.02 -14.49 -9.68
C ALA A 63 -36.05 -14.77 -10.80
N SER A 64 -36.78 -13.75 -11.28
CA SER A 64 -37.65 -13.83 -12.47
C SER A 64 -37.00 -13.30 -13.75
N ALA A 65 -35.67 -13.12 -13.77
CA ALA A 65 -34.97 -12.63 -14.93
C ALA A 65 -34.50 -13.78 -15.84
N LEU A 66 -35.46 -14.42 -16.54
CA LEU A 66 -35.26 -15.29 -17.71
C LEU A 66 -34.37 -16.54 -17.49
N PRO A 67 -34.49 -17.61 -18.30
CA PRO A 67 -33.38 -18.55 -18.43
C PRO A 67 -32.19 -17.75 -18.93
N LEU A 68 -31.23 -17.41 -18.05
CA LEU A 68 -30.02 -16.67 -18.42
C LEU A 68 -29.40 -17.38 -19.62
N GLN A 69 -29.49 -16.74 -20.79
CA GLN A 69 -28.96 -17.30 -22.03
C GLN A 69 -27.44 -17.22 -21.95
N PHE A 70 -26.77 -18.36 -22.12
CA PHE A 70 -25.31 -18.44 -22.01
C PHE A 70 -24.60 -17.46 -22.94
N PHE A 71 -25.14 -17.27 -24.14
CA PHE A 71 -24.59 -16.36 -25.13
C PHE A 71 -25.45 -15.10 -25.25
N PRO A 72 -24.88 -13.88 -25.16
CA PRO A 72 -23.49 -13.54 -24.83
C PRO A 72 -23.23 -13.39 -23.31
N GLN A 73 -24.29 -13.32 -22.51
CA GLN A 73 -24.23 -12.84 -21.12
C GLN A 73 -23.41 -13.76 -20.20
N GLY A 74 -23.64 -15.07 -20.25
CA GLY A 74 -22.87 -16.05 -19.47
C GLY A 74 -21.37 -16.04 -19.81
N LEU A 75 -21.03 -15.91 -21.10
CA LEU A 75 -19.65 -15.79 -21.57
C LEU A 75 -18.95 -14.53 -20.99
N VAL A 76 -19.65 -13.40 -21.00
CA VAL A 76 -19.15 -12.14 -20.42
C VAL A 76 -18.93 -12.27 -18.92
N MET A 77 -19.84 -12.95 -18.20
CA MET A 77 -19.69 -13.21 -16.76
C MET A 77 -18.47 -14.10 -16.46
N ILE A 78 -18.23 -15.14 -17.25
CA ILE A 78 -17.03 -15.98 -17.11
C ILE A 78 -15.75 -15.15 -17.36
N PHE A 79 -15.73 -14.33 -18.41
CA PHE A 79 -14.57 -13.50 -18.75
C PHE A 79 -14.19 -12.54 -17.61
N TYR A 80 -15.15 -11.72 -17.15
CA TYR A 80 -14.90 -10.79 -16.04
C TYR A 80 -14.67 -11.52 -14.71
N GLY A 81 -15.29 -12.68 -14.52
CA GLY A 81 -15.03 -13.58 -13.39
C GLY A 81 -13.58 -14.03 -13.34
N PHE A 82 -13.00 -14.52 -14.43
CA PHE A 82 -11.59 -14.91 -14.48
C PHE A 82 -10.66 -13.72 -14.25
N LEU A 83 -10.92 -12.59 -14.91
CA LEU A 83 -10.09 -11.39 -14.76
C LEU A 83 -10.06 -10.91 -13.29
N GLY A 84 -11.24 -10.81 -12.66
CA GLY A 84 -11.36 -10.46 -11.26
C GLY A 84 -10.74 -11.50 -10.32
N PHE A 85 -10.88 -12.79 -10.63
CA PHE A 85 -10.33 -13.88 -9.82
C PHE A 85 -8.81 -13.85 -9.82
N PHE A 86 -8.16 -13.77 -10.99
CA PHE A 86 -6.70 -13.67 -11.09
C PHE A 86 -6.17 -12.39 -10.45
N LEU A 87 -6.87 -11.26 -10.62
CA LEU A 87 -6.51 -10.01 -9.96
C LEU A 87 -6.60 -10.15 -8.43
N SER A 88 -7.69 -10.73 -7.91
CA SER A 88 -7.88 -10.96 -6.48
C SER A 88 -6.84 -11.93 -5.91
N LEU A 89 -6.46 -12.96 -6.67
CA LEU A 89 -5.39 -13.88 -6.31
C LEU A 89 -4.03 -13.16 -6.25
N TYR A 90 -3.71 -12.32 -7.24
CA TYR A 90 -2.50 -11.50 -7.23
C TYR A 90 -2.43 -10.55 -6.03
N LEU A 91 -3.55 -9.88 -5.70
CA LEU A 91 -3.65 -9.03 -4.52
C LEU A 91 -3.53 -9.85 -3.22
N GLY A 92 -4.17 -11.02 -3.16
CA GLY A 92 -4.06 -11.95 -2.02
C GLY A 92 -2.63 -12.43 -1.80
N LEU A 93 -1.90 -12.76 -2.87
CA LEU A 93 -0.49 -13.12 -2.79
C LEU A 93 0.39 -11.94 -2.33
N THR A 94 0.09 -10.73 -2.80
CA THR A 94 0.74 -9.49 -2.36
C THR A 94 0.56 -9.26 -0.84
N LEU A 95 -0.64 -9.53 -0.32
CA LEU A 95 -0.93 -9.49 1.12
C LEU A 95 -0.18 -10.60 1.89
N PHE A 96 -0.23 -11.82 1.36
CA PHE A 96 0.41 -13.00 1.94
C PHE A 96 1.91 -12.79 2.10
N TRP A 97 2.60 -12.32 1.06
CA TRP A 97 4.03 -12.01 1.11
C TRP A 97 4.38 -10.75 1.91
N GLY A 98 3.38 -9.92 2.23
CA GLY A 98 3.57 -8.69 2.99
C GLY A 98 4.42 -7.68 2.23
N LEU A 99 4.17 -7.50 0.94
CA LEU A 99 4.97 -6.60 0.10
C LEU A 99 4.97 -5.17 0.64
N GLY A 100 6.13 -4.53 0.62
CA GLY A 100 6.36 -3.19 1.15
C GLY A 100 6.29 -3.07 2.68
N SER A 101 5.99 -4.15 3.41
CA SER A 101 6.02 -4.12 4.88
C SER A 101 7.46 -4.07 5.38
N GLY A 102 7.68 -3.53 6.57
CA GLY A 102 9.03 -3.36 7.07
C GLY A 102 9.09 -2.51 8.33
N PHE A 103 10.24 -1.89 8.55
CA PHE A 103 10.43 -0.97 9.67
C PHE A 103 11.59 -0.01 9.41
N ASN A 104 11.55 1.13 10.08
CA ASN A 104 12.65 2.07 10.21
C ASN A 104 13.16 1.98 11.65
N GLU A 105 14.44 1.72 11.83
CA GLU A 105 15.09 1.64 13.13
C GLU A 105 16.18 2.70 13.21
N PHE A 106 16.11 3.52 14.24
CA PHE A 106 17.06 4.58 14.53
C PHE A 106 17.74 4.23 15.85
N ASN A 107 19.00 3.78 15.79
CA ASN A 107 19.78 3.37 16.95
C ASN A 107 20.85 4.42 17.26
N LYS A 108 20.64 5.17 18.35
CA LYS A 108 21.56 6.22 18.80
C LYS A 108 22.79 5.64 19.52
N ARG A 109 22.71 4.42 20.06
CA ARG A 109 23.84 3.78 20.77
C ARG A 109 24.92 3.31 19.81
N GLU A 110 24.48 2.65 18.75
CA GLU A 110 25.37 2.09 17.71
C GLU A 110 25.53 3.05 16.52
N ALA A 111 24.96 4.26 16.62
CA ALA A 111 25.08 5.34 15.64
C ALA A 111 24.74 4.90 14.20
N TYR A 112 23.63 4.19 14.01
CA TYR A 112 23.15 3.81 12.68
C TYR A 112 21.63 3.98 12.52
N VAL A 113 21.22 4.12 11.26
CA VAL A 113 19.83 4.04 10.82
C VAL A 113 19.67 2.88 9.87
N ARG A 114 18.70 2.02 10.17
CA ARG A 114 18.37 0.84 9.40
C ARG A 114 16.98 0.97 8.80
N ILE A 115 16.89 0.81 7.50
CA ILE A 115 15.64 0.83 6.75
C ILE A 115 15.45 -0.55 6.15
N PHE A 116 14.47 -1.28 6.66
CA PHE A 116 14.14 -2.62 6.21
C PHE A 116 12.78 -2.65 5.50
N ARG A 117 12.71 -3.31 4.35
CA ARG A 117 11.48 -3.54 3.58
C ARG A 117 11.46 -4.97 3.02
N TRP A 118 10.27 -5.55 2.97
CA TRP A 118 9.97 -6.78 2.25
C TRP A 118 9.60 -6.45 0.81
N GLY A 119 10.38 -6.94 -0.15
CA GLY A 119 10.11 -6.91 -1.57
C GLY A 119 9.37 -8.14 -2.07
N PHE A 120 9.26 -8.25 -3.40
CA PHE A 120 8.67 -9.41 -4.08
C PHE A 120 9.39 -10.72 -3.72
N PRO A 121 8.69 -11.86 -3.74
CA PRO A 121 9.32 -13.16 -3.52
C PRO A 121 10.46 -13.37 -4.53
N GLY A 122 11.60 -13.84 -4.04
CA GLY A 122 12.83 -14.00 -4.82
C GLY A 122 14.08 -13.96 -3.94
N GLN A 123 15.26 -14.03 -4.57
CA GLN A 123 16.55 -14.02 -3.87
C GLN A 123 16.80 -12.68 -3.14
N THR A 124 16.29 -11.57 -3.68
CA THR A 124 16.42 -10.21 -3.13
C THR A 124 15.14 -9.75 -2.40
N ARG A 125 14.40 -10.67 -1.78
CA ARG A 125 13.16 -10.35 -1.06
C ARG A 125 13.40 -9.37 0.11
N ARG A 126 14.54 -9.45 0.78
CA ARG A 126 14.86 -8.61 1.95
C ARG A 126 15.68 -7.41 1.49
N ILE A 127 15.06 -6.24 1.50
CA ILE A 127 15.74 -4.98 1.19
C ILE A 127 16.11 -4.34 2.52
N ASN A 128 17.41 -4.27 2.81
CA ASN A 128 17.92 -3.78 4.08
C ASN A 128 19.03 -2.77 3.83
N PHE A 129 18.77 -1.50 4.14
CA PHE A 129 19.73 -0.42 4.02
C PHE A 129 20.23 -0.02 5.39
N TYR A 130 21.54 0.19 5.50
CA TYR A 130 22.21 0.70 6.69
C TYR A 130 22.90 2.01 6.33
N TYR A 131 22.66 3.03 7.14
CA TYR A 131 23.26 4.34 7.01
C TYR A 131 23.92 4.72 8.33
N PRO A 132 25.19 5.17 8.33
CA PRO A 132 25.82 5.69 9.53
C PRO A 132 25.15 6.99 9.93
N TRP A 133 25.17 7.30 11.23
CA TRP A 133 24.54 8.50 11.78
C TRP A 133 25.07 9.80 11.17
N GLU A 134 26.36 9.82 10.82
CA GLU A 134 27.06 10.97 10.24
C GLU A 134 26.58 11.35 8.83
N ASP A 135 26.02 10.38 8.09
CA ASP A 135 25.50 10.61 6.74
C ASP A 135 24.09 11.22 6.77
N ILE A 136 23.45 11.32 7.94
CA ILE A 136 22.10 11.89 8.05
C ILE A 136 22.20 13.41 8.08
N LEU A 137 21.74 14.06 7.01
CA LEU A 137 21.79 15.51 6.89
C LEU A 137 20.62 16.18 7.60
N GLY A 138 19.43 15.60 7.47
CA GLY A 138 18.21 16.30 7.85
C GLY A 138 16.94 15.52 7.59
N ILE A 139 15.83 16.11 8.01
CA ILE A 139 14.49 15.65 7.69
C ILE A 139 13.83 16.73 6.85
N ARG A 140 13.23 16.32 5.74
CA ARG A 140 12.43 17.21 4.88
C ARG A 140 10.97 16.79 4.94
N VAL A 141 10.07 17.73 5.19
CA VAL A 141 8.62 17.52 5.07
C VAL A 141 8.17 18.20 3.80
N GLU A 142 7.64 17.43 2.86
CA GLU A 142 7.09 17.96 1.61
C GLU A 142 5.57 17.78 1.58
N PHE A 143 4.89 18.85 1.16
CA PHE A 143 3.47 18.82 0.88
C PHE A 143 3.26 18.32 -0.55
N GLN A 144 2.71 17.11 -0.72
CA GLN A 144 2.21 16.68 -2.02
C GLN A 144 0.72 16.99 -2.12
N LYS A 145 0.40 17.97 -2.97
CA LYS A 145 -0.98 18.23 -3.41
C LYS A 145 -1.43 17.04 -4.26
N GLY A 146 -2.42 16.30 -3.80
CA GLY A 146 -3.02 15.22 -4.59
C GLY A 146 -3.63 15.79 -5.88
N PHE A 147 -3.43 15.10 -7.00
CA PHE A 147 -4.06 15.41 -8.30
C PHE A 147 -5.60 15.29 -8.28
N VAL A 148 -6.19 14.77 -7.19
CA VAL A 148 -7.64 14.55 -7.03
C VAL A 148 -8.10 15.23 -5.74
N PRO A 149 -9.13 16.11 -5.77
CA PRO A 149 -9.59 16.89 -4.62
C PRO A 149 -10.12 16.04 -3.44
N LEU A 150 -10.40 14.74 -3.65
CA LEU A 150 -10.83 13.80 -2.62
C LEU A 150 -9.70 13.03 -1.93
N ARG A 151 -8.44 13.18 -2.37
CA ARG A 151 -7.30 12.59 -1.66
C ARG A 151 -6.77 13.62 -0.67
N ASN A 152 -7.07 13.39 0.62
CA ASN A 152 -6.55 14.15 1.75
C ASN A 152 -5.05 14.45 1.55
N SER A 153 -4.69 15.72 1.70
CA SER A 153 -3.33 16.25 1.66
C SER A 153 -2.32 15.28 2.28
N GLN A 154 -1.35 14.82 1.47
CA GLN A 154 -0.35 13.87 1.94
C GLN A 154 0.96 14.61 2.20
N TYR A 155 1.29 14.74 3.48
CA TYR A 155 2.62 15.14 3.88
C TYR A 155 3.54 13.93 3.81
N THR A 156 4.64 14.05 3.09
CA THR A 156 5.65 12.99 3.02
C THR A 156 6.88 13.41 3.82
N LEU A 157 7.26 12.58 4.79
CA LEU A 157 8.48 12.75 5.57
C LEU A 157 9.62 12.10 4.80
N PHE A 158 10.64 12.86 4.44
CA PHE A 158 11.84 12.36 3.79
C PHE A 158 13.02 12.44 4.75
N LEU A 159 13.77 11.35 4.83
CA LEU A 159 15.11 11.35 5.41
C LEU A 159 16.10 11.80 4.35
N GLN A 160 16.82 12.88 4.60
CA GLN A 160 17.89 13.34 3.74
C GLN A 160 19.20 12.70 4.19
N ILE A 161 19.79 11.93 3.29
CA ILE A 161 21.05 11.21 3.53
C ILE A 161 22.09 11.73 2.54
N ARG A 162 23.28 12.01 3.05
CA ARG A 162 24.45 12.32 2.26
C ARG A 162 24.79 11.08 1.42
N GLY A 163 24.70 11.22 0.10
CA GLY A 163 25.21 10.20 -0.79
C GLY A 163 26.72 10.17 -0.70
N ASN A 164 27.26 9.11 -0.11
CA ASN A 164 28.64 8.73 -0.33
C ASN A 164 28.77 8.20 -1.77
N VAL A 165 28.78 9.11 -2.75
CA VAL A 165 29.20 8.76 -4.11
C VAL A 165 30.70 8.51 -4.03
N LYS A 166 31.10 7.23 -3.88
CA LYS A 166 32.35 6.79 -4.48
C LYS A 166 32.26 7.25 -5.93
N ARG A 167 33.08 8.22 -6.30
CA ARG A 167 33.17 8.82 -7.64
C ARG A 167 33.19 7.70 -8.69
N THR A 168 32.03 7.34 -9.23
CA THR A 168 31.99 6.53 -10.44
C THR A 168 32.41 7.48 -11.55
N LYS A 169 33.52 7.14 -12.20
CA LYS A 169 34.15 7.86 -13.30
C LYS A 169 33.12 8.08 -14.42
N GLY A 170 32.38 9.19 -14.37
CA GLY A 170 31.28 9.49 -15.30
C GLY A 170 30.23 10.49 -14.80
N ASP A 171 30.16 10.82 -13.51
CA ASP A 171 29.25 11.87 -13.00
C ASP A 171 29.89 13.25 -13.22
N LEU A 172 29.32 14.04 -14.15
CA LEU A 172 29.88 15.32 -14.63
C LEU A 172 29.48 16.54 -13.79
N ASP A 173 28.64 16.38 -12.78
CA ASP A 173 28.15 17.49 -11.97
C ASP A 173 28.66 17.37 -10.53
N GLY A 174 29.54 18.28 -10.13
CA GLY A 174 30.21 18.32 -8.82
C GLY A 174 29.31 18.63 -7.61
N TYR A 175 28.04 18.26 -7.64
CA TYR A 175 27.10 18.45 -6.54
C TYR A 175 27.05 17.21 -5.61
N PRO A 176 27.05 17.40 -4.28
CA PRO A 176 26.83 16.31 -3.34
C PRO A 176 25.43 15.71 -3.56
N LYS A 177 25.38 14.47 -4.06
CA LYS A 177 24.11 13.75 -4.29
C LYS A 177 23.44 13.47 -2.95
N THR A 178 22.27 14.06 -2.73
CA THR A 178 21.48 13.81 -1.50
C THR A 178 20.37 12.82 -1.82
N TYR A 179 20.33 11.70 -1.10
CA TYR A 179 19.25 10.72 -1.23
C TYR A 179 18.11 11.08 -0.29
N GLN A 180 16.89 11.14 -0.82
CA GLN A 180 15.67 11.39 -0.06
C GLN A 180 14.91 10.07 0.08
N ILE A 181 14.85 9.53 1.29
CA ILE A 181 14.12 8.28 1.56
C ILE A 181 12.79 8.59 2.24
N PRO A 182 11.64 8.27 1.62
CA PRO A 182 10.35 8.47 2.27
C PRO A 182 10.24 7.55 3.49
N LEU A 183 9.99 8.16 4.64
CA LEU A 183 9.80 7.50 5.92
C LEU A 183 8.31 7.30 6.25
N THR A 184 7.42 8.05 5.63
CA THR A 184 5.98 8.03 5.93
C THR A 184 5.23 6.86 5.33
N HIS A 185 4.10 6.57 5.97
CA HIS A 185 3.13 5.58 5.54
C HIS A 185 2.33 6.12 4.35
N ILE A 186 2.42 5.46 3.19
CA ILE A 186 1.62 5.81 2.00
C ILE A 186 0.17 5.39 2.25
N GLY A 187 -0.68 6.12 2.98
CA GLY A 187 -2.13 5.82 3.02
C GLY A 187 -2.87 5.99 4.35
N GLU A 188 -2.21 6.46 5.42
CA GLU A 188 -2.92 7.08 6.54
C GLU A 188 -2.76 8.60 6.41
N PRO A 189 -3.84 9.35 6.17
CA PRO A 189 -3.76 10.80 6.16
C PRO A 189 -3.55 11.27 7.60
N LEU A 190 -2.29 11.51 7.96
CA LEU A 190 -1.95 12.19 9.21
C LEU A 190 -2.30 13.67 9.06
N THR A 191 -2.78 14.27 10.14
CA THR A 191 -2.99 15.73 10.17
C THR A 191 -1.64 16.45 10.08
N PHE A 192 -1.65 17.70 9.62
CA PHE A 192 -0.43 18.50 9.54
C PHE A 192 0.27 18.59 10.90
N GLU A 193 -0.50 18.80 11.97
CA GLU A 193 0.02 18.91 13.33
C GLU A 193 0.71 17.63 13.80
N GLU A 194 0.11 16.46 13.54
CA GLU A 194 0.73 15.16 13.87
C GLU A 194 2.02 14.93 13.08
N MET A 195 2.01 15.29 11.79
CA MET A 195 3.17 15.22 10.92
C MET A 195 4.30 16.13 11.38
N GLU A 196 3.99 17.36 11.74
CA GLU A 196 4.92 18.34 12.28
C GLU A 196 5.52 17.85 13.61
N LYS A 197 4.66 17.38 14.52
CA LYS A 197 5.07 16.82 15.80
C LYS A 197 5.99 15.61 15.63
N GLN A 198 5.66 14.70 14.69
CA GLN A 198 6.48 13.54 14.39
C GLN A 198 7.82 13.94 13.77
N ALA A 199 7.82 14.89 12.82
CA ALA A 199 9.03 15.39 12.17
C ALA A 199 9.96 16.10 13.17
N SER A 200 9.40 16.97 14.01
CA SER A 200 10.12 17.69 15.07
C SER A 200 10.69 16.72 16.11
N ALA A 201 9.90 15.72 16.54
CA ALA A 201 10.36 14.71 17.48
C ALA A 201 11.48 13.83 16.91
N LEU A 202 11.46 13.55 15.60
CA LEU A 202 12.51 12.78 14.93
C LEU A 202 13.76 13.64 14.68
N ALA A 203 13.61 14.90 14.27
CA ALA A 203 14.73 15.83 14.07
C ALA A 203 15.48 16.08 15.38
N LYS A 204 14.76 16.32 16.48
CA LYS A 204 15.35 16.44 17.83
C LYS A 204 16.07 15.18 18.28
N PHE A 205 15.56 14.01 17.92
CA PHE A 205 16.19 12.73 18.25
C PHE A 205 17.49 12.51 17.47
N LEU A 206 17.47 12.84 16.19
CA LEU A 206 18.60 12.74 15.27
C LEU A 206 19.64 13.86 15.44
N GLN A 207 19.26 14.99 16.06
CA GLN A 207 20.06 16.22 16.16
C GLN A 207 20.41 16.82 14.79
N VAL A 208 19.46 16.80 13.86
CA VAL A 208 19.63 17.26 12.48
C VAL A 208 18.67 18.39 12.12
N SER A 209 18.94 19.12 11.04
CA SER A 209 18.07 20.20 10.56
C SER A 209 16.74 19.66 10.05
N LEU A 210 15.67 20.44 10.28
CA LEU A 210 14.32 20.16 9.82
C LEU A 210 13.92 21.21 8.78
N ASN A 211 13.68 20.76 7.55
CA ASN A 211 13.20 21.62 6.46
C ASN A 211 11.72 21.31 6.19
N MET A 212 10.83 22.24 6.49
CA MET A 212 9.40 22.11 6.20
C MET A 212 9.02 22.96 5.01
N GLN A 213 8.31 22.38 4.04
CA GLN A 213 7.72 23.12 2.94
C GLN A 213 6.25 23.40 3.26
N HIS A 214 5.91 24.66 3.50
CA HIS A 214 4.54 25.06 3.82
C HIS A 214 3.65 25.08 2.57
N PRO A 215 2.36 24.71 2.69
CA PRO A 215 1.42 24.72 1.56
C PRO A 215 1.20 26.11 0.93
N GLU A 216 1.54 27.21 1.63
CA GLU A 216 1.44 28.58 1.13
C GLU A 216 2.58 29.02 0.20
N SER A 217 3.54 28.14 -0.09
CA SER A 217 4.69 28.43 -0.96
C SER A 217 4.46 28.10 -2.46
N TYR A 218 3.20 28.00 -2.87
CA TYR A 218 2.75 27.80 -4.26
C TYR A 218 1.59 28.71 -4.64
#